data_AF-A1THQ8-F1
#
_entry.id   AF-A1THQ8-F1
#
_cell.length_a   1.000
_cell.length_b   1.000
_cell.length_c   1.000
_cell.angle_alpha   90.00
_cell.angle_beta   90.00
_cell.angle_gamma   90.00
#
_symmetry.space_group_name_H-M   'P 1'
#
loop_
_entity.id
_entity.type
_entity.pdbx_description
1 polymer ?
#
loop_
_entity_poly.entity_id
_entity_poly.type
_entity_poly.pdbx_seq_one_letter_code
_entity_poly.pdbx_strand_id
1 'polypeptide(L)'
;MSDLQRLKSTLEAVAQSSRQTGGSLAQFKSNLAKQKDQVAAAIGGSAQRKDREVLEALTRAGEKIDAAVYALDAAARAAGEYGRSL
;
A
#
# COMPACT_ATOMS: atom_id res chain seq x y z
N MET A 1 -23.01 -17.91 19.89
CA MET A 1 -22.31 -17.75 18.59
C MET A 1 -21.34 -18.90 18.45
N SER A 2 -21.34 -19.59 17.31
CA SER A 2 -20.36 -20.66 17.04
C SER A 2 -18.98 -20.07 16.73
N ASP A 3 -17.92 -20.84 16.97
CA ASP A 3 -16.55 -20.42 16.62
C ASP A 3 -16.39 -20.15 15.12
N LEU A 4 -17.17 -20.84 14.28
CA LEU A 4 -17.25 -20.58 12.83
C LEU A 4 -17.84 -19.21 12.50
N GLN A 5 -18.92 -18.79 13.18
CA GLN A 5 -19.46 -17.44 12.99
C GLN A 5 -18.49 -16.35 13.43
N ARG A 6 -17.77 -16.58 14.54
CA ARG A 6 -16.72 -15.65 15.01
C ARG A 6 -15.59 -15.56 13.99
N LEU A 7 -15.11 -16.69 13.49
CA LEU A 7 -14.06 -16.75 12.46
C LEU A 7 -14.46 -16.02 11.18
N LYS A 8 -15.68 -16.24 10.68
CA LYS A 8 -16.21 -15.55 9.50
C LYS A 8 -16.21 -14.03 9.68
N SER A 9 -16.70 -13.55 10.83
CA SER A 9 -16.71 -12.12 11.15
C SER A 9 -15.29 -11.54 11.22
N THR A 10 -14.34 -12.28 11.81
CA THR A 10 -12.92 -11.86 11.84
C THR A 10 -12.32 -11.77 10.44
N LEU A 11 -12.60 -12.73 9.56
CA LEU A 11 -12.09 -12.73 8.18
C LEU A 11 -12.66 -11.57 7.36
N GLU A 12 -13.94 -11.29 7.51
CA GLU A 12 -14.58 -10.13 6.86
C GLU A 12 -13.96 -8.81 7.33
N ALA A 13 -13.72 -8.67 8.64
CA ALA A 13 -13.05 -7.50 9.20
C ALA A 13 -11.61 -7.33 8.68
N VAL A 14 -10.85 -8.42 8.59
CA VAL A 14 -9.49 -8.41 8.02
C VAL A 14 -9.53 -8.02 6.54
N ALA A 15 -10.45 -8.58 5.76
CA ALA A 15 -10.59 -8.25 4.35
C ALA A 15 -10.96 -6.77 4.14
N GLN A 16 -11.88 -6.25 4.94
CA GLN A 16 -12.28 -4.84 4.89
C GLN A 16 -11.13 -3.92 5.29
N SER A 17 -10.44 -4.20 6.40
CA SER A 17 -9.30 -3.42 6.86
C SER A 17 -8.17 -3.42 5.83
N SER A 18 -7.87 -4.59 5.24
CA SER A 18 -6.83 -4.72 4.21
C SER A 18 -7.15 -3.87 2.97
N ARG A 19 -8.40 -3.88 2.50
CA ARG A 19 -8.84 -3.02 1.37
C ARG A 19 -8.76 -1.54 1.72
N GLN A 20 -9.18 -1.16 2.92
CA GLN A 20 -9.12 0.23 3.37
C GLN A 20 -7.68 0.73 3.42
N THR A 21 -6.78 -0.02 4.05
CA THR A 21 -5.35 0.31 4.12
C THR A 21 -4.72 0.33 2.73
N GLY A 22 -5.06 -0.63 1.86
CA GLY A 22 -4.62 -0.63 0.45
C GLY A 22 -5.06 0.64 -0.30
N GLY A 23 -6.30 1.09 -0.10
CA GLY A 23 -6.80 2.35 -0.65
C GLY A 23 -6.03 3.57 -0.14
N SER A 24 -5.79 3.66 1.17
CA SER A 24 -5.00 4.75 1.77
C SER A 24 -3.55 4.75 1.28
N LEU A 25 -2.94 3.58 1.12
CA LEU A 25 -1.59 3.42 0.58
C LEU A 25 -1.52 3.84 -0.90
N ALA A 26 -2.51 3.47 -1.71
CA ALA A 26 -2.59 3.90 -3.11
C ALA A 26 -2.72 5.43 -3.22
N GLN A 27 -3.55 6.04 -2.37
CA GLN A 27 -3.65 7.51 -2.30
C GLN A 27 -2.33 8.15 -1.86
N PHE A 28 -1.69 7.58 -0.83
CA PHE A 28 -0.38 8.05 -0.37
C PHE A 28 0.68 7.94 -1.46
N LYS A 29 0.72 6.85 -2.25
CA LYS A 29 1.62 6.68 -3.41
C LYS A 29 1.46 7.82 -4.43
N SER A 30 0.22 8.19 -4.76
CA SER A 30 -0.06 9.32 -5.66
C SER A 30 0.49 10.64 -5.10
N ASN A 31 0.32 10.87 -3.79
CA ASN A 31 0.86 12.07 -3.15
C ASN A 31 2.39 12.06 -3.08
N LEU A 32 2.99 10.90 -2.78
CA LEU A 32 4.43 10.71 -2.76
C LEU A 32 5.05 10.96 -4.14
N ALA A 33 4.39 10.53 -5.21
CA ALA A 33 4.84 10.82 -6.58
C ALA A 33 4.87 12.33 -6.86
N LYS A 34 3.81 13.07 -6.50
CA LYS A 34 3.78 14.53 -6.62
C LYS A 34 4.87 15.21 -5.80
N GLN A 35 5.09 14.75 -4.56
CA GLN A 35 6.14 15.27 -3.69
C GLN A 35 7.54 14.96 -4.25
N LYS A 36 7.75 13.77 -4.83
CA LYS A 36 8.99 13.43 -5.54
C LYS A 36 9.24 14.38 -6.70
N ASP A 37 8.22 14.72 -7.48
CA ASP A 37 8.35 15.64 -8.60
C ASP A 37 8.66 17.08 -8.12
N GLN A 38 8.06 17.51 -7.01
CA GLN A 38 8.39 18.78 -6.35
C GLN A 38 9.85 18.80 -5.87
N VAL A 39 10.31 17.71 -5.25
CA VAL A 39 11.72 17.56 -4.82
C VAL A 39 12.65 17.59 -6.03
N ALA A 40 12.33 16.86 -7.11
CA ALA A 40 13.12 16.85 -8.34
C ALA A 40 13.21 18.24 -8.98
N ALA A 41 12.11 19.00 -8.99
CA ALA A 41 12.07 20.37 -9.48
C ALA A 41 12.89 21.34 -8.60
N ALA A 42 12.78 21.22 -7.28
CA ALA A 42 13.53 22.05 -6.33
C ALA A 42 15.04 21.82 -6.40
N ILE A 43 15.45 20.59 -6.69
CA ILE A 43 16.85 20.20 -6.91
C ILE A 43 17.40 20.79 -8.23
N GLY A 44 16.53 21.23 -9.15
CA GLY A 44 16.90 22.01 -10.33
C GLY A 44 17.84 21.29 -11.31
N GLY A 45 17.85 19.95 -11.32
CA GLY A 45 18.80 19.16 -12.12
C GLY A 45 20.21 19.04 -11.52
N SER A 46 20.38 19.36 -10.23
CA SER A 46 21.65 19.18 -9.53
C SER A 46 22.16 17.73 -9.66
N ALA A 47 23.42 17.61 -10.10
CA ALA A 47 24.10 16.33 -10.34
C ALA A 47 24.72 15.74 -9.07
N GLN A 48 24.45 16.32 -7.89
CA GLN A 48 25.03 15.83 -6.65
C GLN A 48 24.51 14.43 -6.31
N ARG A 49 25.42 13.58 -5.83
CA ARG A 49 25.12 12.19 -5.45
C ARG A 49 23.96 12.11 -4.43
N LYS A 50 23.90 13.05 -3.49
CA LYS A 50 22.87 13.10 -2.44
C LYS A 50 21.47 13.33 -3.00
N ASP A 51 21.35 14.18 -4.02
CA ASP A 51 20.06 14.45 -4.67
C ASP A 51 19.51 13.22 -5.37
N ARG A 52 20.40 12.48 -6.05
CA ARG A 52 20.06 11.19 -6.67
C ARG A 52 19.64 10.15 -5.62
N GLU A 53 20.37 10.06 -4.51
CA GLU A 53 20.03 9.14 -3.41
C GLU A 53 18.65 9.43 -2.82
N VAL A 54 18.28 10.71 -2.66
CA VAL A 54 16.93 11.10 -2.18
C VAL A 54 15.85 10.69 -3.18
N LEU A 55 16.02 11.01 -4.47
CA LEU A 55 15.03 10.65 -5.50
C LEU A 55 14.90 9.13 -5.68
N GLU A 56 16.00 8.39 -5.55
CA GLU A 56 15.99 6.93 -5.52
C GLU A 56 15.24 6.39 -4.31
N ALA A 57 15.49 6.94 -3.11
CA ALA A 57 14.79 6.53 -1.89
C ALA A 57 13.28 6.74 -2.01
N LEU A 58 12.85 7.89 -2.55
CA LEU A 58 11.44 8.19 -2.80
C LEU A 58 10.82 7.25 -3.84
N THR A 59 11.57 6.91 -4.89
CA THR A 59 11.12 5.96 -5.92
C THR A 59 10.93 4.56 -5.34
N ARG A 60 11.93 4.06 -4.59
CA ARG A 60 11.86 2.76 -3.91
C ARG A 60 10.72 2.70 -2.89
N ALA A 61 10.46 3.80 -2.19
CA ALA A 61 9.31 3.88 -1.29
C ALA A 61 7.99 3.71 -2.06
N GLY A 62 7.82 4.38 -3.20
CA GLY A 62 6.67 4.24 -4.07
C GLY A 62 6.44 2.81 -4.57
N GLU A 63 7.51 2.11 -4.96
CA GLU A 63 7.45 0.70 -5.37
C GLU A 63 7.03 -0.23 -4.23
N LYS A 64 7.57 -0.03 -3.03
CA LYS A 64 7.19 -0.83 -1.85
C LYS A 64 5.74 -0.62 -1.45
N ILE A 65 5.23 0.61 -1.59
CA ILE A 65 3.82 0.91 -1.34
C ILE A 65 2.95 0.17 -2.34
N ASP A 66 3.32 0.14 -3.62
CA ASP A 66 2.60 -0.60 -4.65
C ASP A 66 2.54 -2.11 -4.35
N ALA A 67 3.68 -2.69 -3.99
CA ALA A 67 3.77 -4.08 -3.58
C ALA A 67 2.91 -4.37 -2.33
N ALA A 68 2.88 -3.45 -1.36
CA ALA A 68 2.04 -3.56 -0.17
C ALA A 68 0.55 -3.50 -0.50
N VAL A 69 0.13 -2.62 -1.41
CA VAL A 69 -1.26 -2.55 -1.89
C VAL A 69 -1.67 -3.88 -2.54
N TYR A 70 -0.82 -4.42 -3.41
CA TYR A 70 -1.06 -5.72 -4.04
C TYR A 70 -1.18 -6.85 -3.00
N ALA A 71 -0.26 -6.89 -2.03
CA ALA A 71 -0.28 -7.89 -0.97
C ALA A 71 -1.54 -7.82 -0.10
N LEU A 72 -2.00 -6.60 0.23
CA LEU A 72 -3.23 -6.39 1.00
C LEU A 72 -4.48 -6.78 0.19
N ASP A 73 -4.50 -6.53 -1.11
CA ASP A 73 -5.61 -6.96 -1.98
C ASP A 73 -5.67 -8.49 -2.06
N ALA A 74 -4.53 -9.16 -2.24
CA ALA A 74 -4.44 -10.61 -2.22
C ALA A 74 -4.90 -11.21 -0.88
N ALA A 75 -4.47 -10.62 0.25
CA ALA A 75 -4.91 -11.04 1.57
C ALA A 75 -6.43 -10.88 1.76
N ALA A 76 -7.00 -9.76 1.30
CA ALA A 76 -8.44 -9.51 1.36
C ALA A 76 -9.24 -10.49 0.52
N ARG A 77 -8.72 -10.89 -0.65
CA ARG A 77 -9.33 -11.93 -1.50
C ARG A 77 -9.31 -13.27 -0.79
N ALA A 78 -8.14 -13.72 -0.32
CA ALA A 78 -8.00 -15.00 0.37
C ALA A 78 -8.90 -15.10 1.61
N ALA A 79 -8.94 -14.04 2.45
CA ALA A 79 -9.81 -14.01 3.62
C ALA A 79 -11.30 -14.03 3.24
N GLY A 80 -11.69 -13.31 2.18
CA GLY A 80 -13.06 -13.29 1.69
C GLY A 80 -13.50 -14.62 1.05
N GLU A 81 -12.62 -15.29 0.29
CA GLU A 81 -12.88 -16.60 -0.30
C GLU A 81 -13.02 -17.67 0.79
N TYR A 82 -12.10 -17.69 1.76
CA TYR A 82 -12.17 -18.60 2.88
C TYR A 82 -13.45 -18.38 3.71
N GLY A 83 -13.80 -17.12 4.02
CA GLY A 83 -15.05 -16.78 4.72
C GLY A 83 -16.34 -17.15 3.98
N ARG A 84 -16.30 -17.31 2.65
CA ARG A 84 -17.44 -17.81 1.84
C ARG A 84 -17.52 -19.34 1.81
N SER A 85 -16.39 -20.02 2.02
CA SER A 85 -16.31 -21.48 2.07
C SER A 85 -16.68 -22.08 3.44
N LEU A 86 -16.81 -21.23 4.48
CA LEU A 86 -17.28 -21.55 5.83
C LEU A 86 -18.80 -21.43 5.95
#